data_AF-A0A7C4D2E5-F1
#
_entry.id   AF-A0A7C4D2E5-F1
#
_cell.length_a   1.000
_cell.length_b   1.000
_cell.length_c   1.000
_cell.angle_alpha   90.00
_cell.angle_beta   90.00
_cell.angle_gamma   90.00
#
_symmetry.space_group_name_H-M   'P 1'
#
loop_
_entity.id
_entity.type
_entity.pdbx_description
1 polymer ?
#
loop_
_entity_poly.entity_id
_entity_poly.type
_entity_poly.pdbx_seq_one_letter_code
_entity_poly.pdbx_strand_id
1 'polypeptide(L)'
;MIALGSRLRPFVIITHRDLDGIAGASLYIYCKNLSEDMYRVIFIEPNKILDVFRKYYKKNRKYVVIDIGLSNTIYQDLKLIDLTEVHIEWYDHHVWEDEWIETLKTKSVDIHIDRSVCATGVVAKNVCRNCMNSSSINDFVESVCGADLWKFNRYESAFLFRYADAKNTNEWRYNVLKTFTNYLRNRDHDLLSIV
;
A
#
# COMPACT_ATOMS: atom_id res chain seq x y z
N MET A 1 -33.42 -20.19 -3.05
CA MET A 1 -31.95 -19.99 -3.00
C MET A 1 -31.62 -18.64 -3.59
N ILE A 2 -31.45 -17.63 -2.74
CA ILE A 2 -30.96 -16.31 -3.16
C ILE A 2 -29.45 -16.43 -3.25
N ALA A 3 -28.89 -16.25 -4.44
CA ALA A 3 -27.45 -16.14 -4.63
C ALA A 3 -26.94 -15.01 -3.72
N LEU A 4 -26.11 -15.35 -2.74
CA LEU A 4 -25.36 -14.39 -1.94
C LEU A 4 -24.42 -13.63 -2.88
N GLY A 5 -24.94 -12.56 -3.48
CA GLY A 5 -24.16 -11.65 -4.32
C GLY A 5 -22.95 -11.19 -3.52
N SER A 6 -21.75 -11.47 -4.01
CA SER A 6 -20.50 -11.06 -3.38
C SER A 6 -20.57 -9.56 -3.05
N ARG A 7 -20.65 -9.22 -1.76
CA ARG A 7 -20.73 -7.84 -1.29
C ARG A 7 -19.58 -7.05 -1.92
N LEU A 8 -19.90 -5.98 -2.65
CA LEU A 8 -18.87 -5.16 -3.29
C LEU A 8 -18.03 -4.51 -2.20
N ARG A 9 -16.76 -4.89 -2.12
CA ARG A 9 -15.82 -4.28 -1.17
C ARG A 9 -15.59 -2.80 -1.56
N PRO A 10 -15.79 -1.83 -0.65
CA PRO A 10 -15.65 -0.40 -0.95
C PRO A 10 -14.21 0.04 -1.25
N PHE A 11 -13.20 -0.65 -0.70
CA PHE A 11 -11.78 -0.35 -0.90
C PHE A 11 -11.13 -1.37 -1.85
N VAL A 12 -10.37 -0.85 -2.81
CA VAL A 12 -9.45 -1.63 -3.64
C VAL A 12 -8.05 -1.09 -3.39
N ILE A 13 -7.26 -1.83 -2.62
CA ILE A 13 -5.86 -1.49 -2.32
C ILE A 13 -4.99 -2.17 -3.37
N ILE A 14 -4.25 -1.39 -4.13
CA ILE A 14 -3.35 -1.82 -5.20
C ILE A 14 -1.95 -1.51 -4.70
N THR A 15 -1.08 -2.51 -4.65
CA THR A 15 0.21 -2.33 -4.01
C THR A 15 1.31 -3.11 -4.69
N HIS A 16 2.55 -2.67 -4.50
CA HIS A 16 3.71 -3.44 -4.92
C HIS A 16 3.80 -4.80 -4.21
N ARG A 17 4.67 -5.66 -4.73
CA ARG A 17 4.76 -7.08 -4.37
C ARG A 17 5.82 -7.40 -3.32
N ASP A 18 6.63 -6.43 -2.95
CA ASP A 18 7.72 -6.56 -1.98
C ASP A 18 7.26 -6.17 -0.57
N LEU A 19 8.25 -6.09 0.34
CA LEU A 19 8.01 -5.73 1.73
C LEU A 19 7.33 -4.38 1.87
N ASP A 20 7.78 -3.34 1.16
CA ASP A 20 7.31 -1.97 1.37
C ASP A 20 5.85 -1.81 0.93
N GLY A 21 5.49 -2.32 -0.24
CA GLY A 21 4.10 -2.36 -0.67
C GLY A 21 3.19 -3.13 0.34
N ILE A 22 3.58 -4.35 0.71
CA ILE A 22 2.75 -5.19 1.62
C ILE A 22 2.60 -4.52 3.00
N ALA A 23 3.68 -3.96 3.53
CA ALA A 23 3.68 -3.27 4.83
C ALA A 23 2.84 -1.98 4.78
N GLY A 24 2.98 -1.18 3.74
CA GLY A 24 2.20 0.04 3.53
C GLY A 24 0.70 -0.27 3.44
N ALA A 25 0.31 -1.33 2.72
CA ALA A 25 -1.07 -1.79 2.68
C ALA A 25 -1.59 -2.25 4.05
N SER A 26 -0.78 -3.01 4.81
CA SER A 26 -1.12 -3.47 6.16
C SER A 26 -1.35 -2.29 7.12
N LEU A 27 -0.46 -1.29 7.06
CA LEU A 27 -0.53 -0.08 7.86
C LEU A 27 -1.75 0.77 7.50
N TYR A 28 -2.05 0.91 6.20
CA TYR A 28 -3.25 1.59 5.73
C TYR A 28 -4.54 0.94 6.26
N ILE A 29 -4.66 -0.39 6.13
CA ILE A 29 -5.80 -1.18 6.62
C ILE A 29 -6.02 -0.95 8.11
N TYR A 30 -4.93 -1.01 8.87
CA TYR A 30 -4.94 -0.78 10.30
C TYR A 30 -5.37 0.65 10.67
N CYS A 31 -4.74 1.68 10.09
CA CYS A 31 -5.03 3.08 10.42
C CYS A 31 -6.43 3.54 10.00
N LYS A 32 -6.99 2.97 8.93
CA LYS A 32 -8.38 3.19 8.52
C LYS A 32 -9.38 2.27 9.23
N ASN A 33 -8.93 1.39 10.11
CA ASN A 33 -9.74 0.41 10.85
C ASN A 33 -10.65 -0.43 9.93
N LEU A 34 -10.12 -0.93 8.81
CA LEU A 34 -10.92 -1.67 7.82
C LEU A 34 -11.10 -3.14 8.23
N SER A 35 -12.34 -3.63 8.22
CA SER A 35 -12.63 -5.07 8.33
C SER A 35 -12.35 -5.81 7.01
N GLU A 36 -12.13 -7.13 7.05
CA GLU A 36 -11.76 -7.93 5.86
C GLU A 36 -12.81 -7.89 4.73
N ASP A 37 -14.07 -7.60 5.04
CA ASP A 37 -15.15 -7.44 4.06
C ASP A 37 -15.17 -6.05 3.41
N MET A 38 -14.40 -5.08 3.94
CA MET A 38 -14.33 -3.72 3.39
C MET A 38 -13.30 -3.54 2.27
N TYR A 39 -12.26 -4.37 2.21
CA TYR A 39 -11.14 -4.15 1.29
C TYR A 39 -10.76 -5.37 0.47
N ARG A 40 -10.26 -5.15 -0.73
CA ARG A 40 -9.50 -6.15 -1.51
C ARG A 40 -8.11 -5.61 -1.75
N VAL A 41 -7.07 -6.38 -1.42
CA VAL A 41 -5.69 -6.06 -1.81
C VAL A 41 -5.37 -6.73 -3.14
N ILE A 42 -4.62 -6.07 -4.01
CA ILE A 42 -4.17 -6.55 -5.30
C ILE A 42 -2.69 -6.23 -5.39
N PHE A 43 -1.86 -7.27 -5.36
CA PHE A 43 -0.41 -7.14 -5.52
C PHE A 43 -0.03 -7.12 -7.00
N ILE A 44 0.73 -6.12 -7.42
CA ILE A 44 1.13 -5.94 -8.82
C ILE A 44 2.58 -5.45 -8.96
N GLU A 45 3.12 -5.65 -10.16
CA GLU A 45 4.26 -4.88 -10.66
C GLU A 45 3.75 -3.54 -11.24
N PRO A 46 4.56 -2.48 -11.30
CA PRO A 46 4.10 -1.15 -11.73
C PRO A 46 3.47 -1.11 -13.13
N ASN A 47 4.00 -1.89 -14.07
CA ASN A 47 3.49 -1.96 -15.44
C ASN A 47 2.09 -2.60 -15.57
N LYS A 48 1.50 -3.11 -14.48
CA LYS A 48 0.16 -3.72 -14.45
C LYS A 48 -0.92 -2.80 -13.89
N ILE A 49 -0.59 -1.58 -13.49
CA ILE A 49 -1.56 -0.66 -12.86
C ILE A 49 -2.78 -0.39 -13.75
N LEU A 50 -2.57 -0.25 -15.07
CA LEU A 50 -3.65 -0.03 -16.04
C LEU A 50 -4.57 -1.24 -16.18
N ASP A 51 -4.00 -2.45 -16.17
CA ASP A 51 -4.77 -3.71 -16.23
C ASP A 51 -5.68 -3.82 -14.99
N VAL A 52 -5.18 -3.40 -13.83
CA VAL A 52 -5.95 -3.36 -12.58
C VAL A 52 -7.08 -2.35 -12.67
N PHE A 53 -6.80 -1.11 -13.10
CA PHE A 53 -7.87 -0.12 -13.28
C PHE A 53 -8.92 -0.63 -14.26
N ARG A 54 -8.55 -1.11 -15.46
CA ARG A 54 -9.51 -1.67 -16.43
C ARG A 54 -10.35 -2.80 -15.86
N LYS A 55 -9.75 -3.71 -15.09
CA LYS A 55 -10.45 -4.89 -14.55
C LYS A 55 -11.34 -4.58 -13.33
N TYR A 56 -10.92 -3.65 -12.49
CA TYR A 56 -11.56 -3.41 -11.18
C TYR A 56 -12.26 -2.08 -11.07
N TYR A 57 -12.18 -1.21 -12.08
CA TYR A 57 -12.87 0.08 -12.13
C TYR A 57 -14.37 -0.10 -11.88
N LYS A 58 -14.86 0.57 -10.83
CA LYS A 58 -16.27 0.75 -10.54
C LYS A 58 -16.44 2.11 -9.88
N LYS A 59 -17.44 2.86 -10.33
CA LYS A 59 -17.84 4.13 -9.73
C LYS A 59 -18.08 3.98 -8.23
N ASN A 60 -17.85 5.05 -7.47
CA ASN A 60 -18.08 5.11 -6.02
C ASN A 60 -17.24 4.12 -5.19
N ARG A 61 -16.07 3.71 -5.68
CA ARG A 61 -15.07 2.97 -4.91
C ARG A 61 -13.88 3.86 -4.58
N LYS A 62 -13.23 3.55 -3.47
CA LYS A 62 -11.93 4.10 -3.10
C LYS A 62 -10.83 3.16 -3.57
N TYR A 63 -9.94 3.68 -4.40
CA TYR A 63 -8.71 2.99 -4.80
C TYR A 63 -7.56 3.57 -3.99
N VAL A 64 -6.72 2.70 -3.47
CA VAL A 64 -5.56 3.08 -2.67
C VAL A 64 -4.37 2.47 -3.36
N VAL A 65 -3.48 3.28 -3.93
CA VAL A 65 -2.29 2.81 -4.62
C VAL A 65 -1.09 3.05 -3.73
N ILE A 66 -0.29 2.02 -3.48
CA ILE A 66 0.85 2.07 -2.55
C ILE A 66 2.08 1.50 -3.25
N ASP A 67 3.17 2.27 -3.25
CA ASP A 67 4.48 1.83 -3.75
C ASP A 67 4.50 1.47 -5.24
N ILE A 68 3.68 2.15 -6.04
CA ILE A 68 3.65 1.97 -7.50
C ILE A 68 4.17 3.24 -8.16
N GLY A 69 5.43 3.19 -8.59
CA GLY A 69 6.07 4.25 -9.36
C GLY A 69 5.47 4.42 -10.77
N LEU A 70 5.47 5.67 -11.24
CA LEU A 70 5.14 5.98 -12.63
C LEU A 70 6.36 5.92 -13.53
N SER A 71 6.14 5.45 -14.76
CA SER A 71 7.03 5.69 -15.89
C SER A 71 6.32 6.56 -16.91
N ASN A 72 7.07 7.18 -17.84
CA ASN A 72 6.45 7.99 -18.89
C ASN A 72 5.36 7.21 -19.65
N THR A 73 5.59 5.92 -19.96
CA THR A 73 4.58 5.08 -20.63
C THR A 73 3.31 4.95 -19.79
N ILE A 74 3.43 4.62 -18.50
CA ILE A 74 2.28 4.47 -17.60
C ILE A 74 1.55 5.81 -17.43
N TYR A 75 2.29 6.91 -17.31
CA TYR A 75 1.73 8.26 -17.22
C TYR A 75 0.90 8.61 -18.47
N GLN A 76 1.43 8.38 -19.67
CA GLN A 76 0.69 8.68 -20.92
C GLN A 76 -0.62 7.87 -20.99
N ASP A 77 -0.60 6.61 -20.56
CA ASP A 77 -1.81 5.79 -20.55
C ASP A 77 -2.83 6.25 -19.49
N LEU A 78 -2.38 6.56 -18.26
CA LEU A 78 -3.25 7.08 -17.20
C LEU A 78 -3.86 8.43 -17.56
N LYS A 79 -3.12 9.27 -18.30
CA LYS A 79 -3.60 10.56 -18.81
C LYS A 79 -4.82 10.40 -19.71
N LEU A 80 -4.98 9.27 -20.39
CA LEU A 80 -6.12 8.99 -21.27
C LEU A 80 -7.32 8.36 -20.55
N ILE A 81 -7.13 7.84 -19.33
CA ILE A 81 -8.21 7.24 -18.55
C ILE A 81 -8.98 8.35 -17.81
N ASP A 82 -10.31 8.30 -17.87
CA ASP A 82 -11.16 9.11 -17.02
C ASP A 82 -11.22 8.50 -15.62
N LEU A 83 -10.64 9.22 -14.65
CA LEU A 83 -10.58 8.84 -13.24
C LEU A 83 -11.50 9.72 -12.37
N THR A 84 -12.30 10.61 -12.99
CA THR A 84 -13.06 11.64 -12.26
C THR A 84 -14.18 11.07 -11.37
N GLU A 85 -14.72 9.89 -11.72
CA GLU A 85 -15.80 9.23 -10.97
C GLU A 85 -15.33 8.21 -9.92
N VAL A 86 -14.02 8.15 -9.68
CA VAL A 86 -13.41 7.35 -8.62
C VAL A 86 -12.58 8.26 -7.70
N HIS A 87 -12.36 7.79 -6.48
CA HIS A 87 -11.48 8.49 -5.55
C HIS A 87 -10.22 7.64 -5.37
N ILE A 88 -9.08 8.20 -5.73
CA ILE A 88 -7.78 7.52 -5.68
C ILE A 88 -6.91 8.22 -4.65
N GLU A 89 -6.39 7.47 -3.68
CA GLU A 89 -5.29 7.91 -2.82
C GLU A 89 -4.02 7.18 -3.31
N TRP A 90 -2.93 7.90 -3.59
CA TRP A 90 -1.68 7.32 -4.08
C TRP A 90 -0.53 7.70 -3.17
N TYR A 91 0.11 6.71 -2.55
CA TYR A 91 1.23 6.86 -1.63
C TYR A 91 2.48 6.23 -2.24
N ASP A 92 3.50 7.04 -2.53
CA ASP A 92 4.69 6.53 -3.21
C ASP A 92 5.94 7.35 -2.85
N HIS A 93 7.12 6.80 -3.10
CA HIS A 93 8.42 7.40 -2.82
C HIS A 93 9.36 7.46 -4.03
N HIS A 94 8.94 6.91 -5.17
CA HIS A 94 9.70 6.95 -6.41
C HIS A 94 9.81 8.38 -6.99
N VAL A 95 10.70 8.56 -7.97
CA VAL A 95 10.86 9.82 -8.69
C VAL A 95 9.71 9.99 -9.69
N TRP A 96 8.90 11.03 -9.49
CA TRP A 96 7.84 11.43 -10.41
C TRP A 96 8.14 12.84 -10.93
N GLU A 97 7.80 13.09 -12.18
CA GLU A 97 7.86 14.44 -12.74
C GLU A 97 6.72 15.29 -12.18
N ASP A 98 6.99 16.58 -11.92
CA ASP A 98 5.99 17.52 -11.40
C ASP A 98 4.75 17.60 -12.33
N GLU A 99 4.98 17.53 -13.65
CA GLU A 99 3.89 17.51 -14.64
C GLU A 99 2.94 16.32 -14.43
N TRP A 100 3.48 15.15 -14.06
CA TRP A 100 2.67 13.95 -13.86
C TRP A 100 1.79 14.09 -12.64
N ILE A 101 2.36 14.60 -11.54
CA ILE A 101 1.64 14.85 -10.29
C ILE A 101 0.51 15.85 -10.51
N GLU A 102 0.82 17.00 -11.11
CA GLU A 102 -0.17 18.07 -11.30
C GLU A 102 -1.28 17.63 -12.27
N THR A 103 -0.94 16.92 -13.36
CA THR A 103 -1.95 16.39 -14.28
C THR A 103 -2.89 15.40 -13.59
N LEU A 104 -2.37 14.47 -12.80
CA LEU A 104 -3.19 13.46 -12.14
C LEU A 104 -4.05 14.05 -11.01
N LYS A 105 -3.58 15.07 -10.28
CA LYS A 105 -4.39 15.79 -9.28
C LYS A 105 -5.66 16.41 -9.87
N THR A 106 -5.65 16.79 -11.15
CA THR A 106 -6.87 17.28 -11.82
C THR A 106 -7.94 16.19 -12.03
N LYS A 107 -7.62 14.91 -11.83
CA LYS A 107 -8.47 13.75 -12.11
C LYS A 107 -8.96 13.01 -10.84
N SER A 108 -9.21 13.73 -9.73
CA SER A 108 -9.64 13.14 -8.45
C SER A 108 -8.63 12.18 -7.81
N VAL A 109 -7.34 12.36 -8.10
CA VAL A 109 -6.23 11.60 -7.48
C VAL A 109 -5.57 12.43 -6.40
N ASP A 110 -5.65 11.97 -5.15
CA ASP A 110 -4.93 12.53 -4.01
C ASP A 110 -3.55 11.87 -3.91
N ILE A 111 -2.52 12.62 -4.30
CA ILE A 111 -1.15 12.12 -4.47
C ILE A 111 -0.27 12.58 -3.31
N HIS A 112 0.38 11.60 -2.67
CA HIS A 112 1.32 11.78 -1.57
C HIS A 112 2.67 11.18 -1.99
N ILE A 113 3.62 12.03 -2.36
CA ILE A 113 4.98 11.62 -2.71
C ILE A 113 5.96 12.17 -1.67
N ASP A 114 6.78 11.31 -1.08
CA ASP A 114 7.87 11.72 -0.20
C ASP A 114 9.08 10.79 -0.33
N ARG A 115 10.11 11.30 -1.00
CA ARG A 115 11.36 10.58 -1.33
C ARG A 115 12.32 10.44 -0.14
N SER A 116 12.02 11.04 1.02
CA SER A 116 12.86 10.95 2.22
C SER A 116 12.63 9.66 3.01
N VAL A 117 11.54 8.95 2.71
CA VAL A 117 11.09 7.72 3.38
C VAL A 117 10.65 6.69 2.34
N CYS A 118 10.46 5.44 2.76
CA CYS A 118 9.81 4.40 1.96
C CYS A 118 8.30 4.65 1.85
N ALA A 119 7.59 4.00 0.93
CA ALA A 119 6.14 4.14 0.73
C ALA A 119 5.33 3.84 2.01
N THR A 120 5.74 2.86 2.81
CA THR A 120 5.16 2.61 4.14
C THR A 120 5.27 3.83 5.05
N GLY A 121 6.41 4.53 5.01
CA GLY A 121 6.62 5.80 5.71
C GLY A 121 5.71 6.92 5.19
N VAL A 122 5.47 6.97 3.88
CA VAL A 122 4.52 7.93 3.26
C VAL A 122 3.10 7.67 3.77
N VAL A 123 2.67 6.40 3.82
CA VAL A 123 1.39 6.00 4.41
C VAL A 123 1.32 6.42 5.89
N ALA A 124 2.38 6.16 6.66
CA ALA A 124 2.43 6.52 8.09
C ALA A 124 2.20 8.03 8.31
N LYS A 125 2.93 8.88 7.58
CA LYS A 125 2.84 10.35 7.69
C LYS A 125 1.46 10.91 7.32
N ASN A 126 0.77 10.28 6.37
CA ASN A 126 -0.46 10.84 5.79
C ASN A 126 -1.75 10.21 6.35
N VAL A 127 -1.69 8.94 6.76
CA VAL A 127 -2.88 8.19 7.20
C VAL A 127 -2.87 7.94 8.71
N CYS A 128 -1.68 7.80 9.31
CA CYS A 128 -1.49 7.29 10.66
C CYS A 128 -1.05 8.37 11.66
N ARG A 129 -1.32 9.66 11.39
CA ARG A 129 -0.85 10.80 12.21
C ARG A 129 -1.15 10.66 13.70
N ASN A 130 -2.29 10.08 14.07
CA ASN A 130 -2.70 9.91 15.46
C ASN A 130 -2.10 8.68 16.16
N CYS A 131 -1.50 7.75 15.41
CA CYS A 131 -0.90 6.53 15.96
C CYS A 131 0.63 6.47 15.83
N MET A 132 1.26 7.47 15.20
CA MET A 132 2.73 7.61 15.18
C MET A 132 3.36 7.78 16.57
N ASN A 133 2.58 8.13 17.61
CA ASN A 133 3.06 8.18 18.99
C ASN A 133 3.28 6.79 19.61
N SER A 134 2.89 5.70 18.92
CA SER A 134 3.14 4.33 19.36
C SER A 134 4.54 3.88 18.95
N SER A 135 5.38 3.52 19.92
CA SER A 135 6.73 3.00 19.67
C SER A 135 6.71 1.81 18.69
N SER A 136 5.79 0.87 18.86
CA SER A 136 5.69 -0.33 18.01
C SER A 136 5.36 -0.03 16.55
N ILE A 137 4.62 1.06 16.28
CA ILE A 137 4.32 1.48 14.90
C ILE A 137 5.53 2.17 14.29
N ASN A 138 6.20 3.03 15.06
CA ASN A 138 7.42 3.68 14.60
C ASN A 138 8.50 2.63 14.29
N ASP A 139 8.70 1.66 15.18
CA ASP A 139 9.64 0.56 15.00
C ASP A 139 9.33 -0.27 13.74
N PHE A 140 8.05 -0.58 13.49
CA PHE A 140 7.62 -1.27 12.27
C PHE A 140 7.97 -0.46 11.01
N VAL A 141 7.60 0.82 10.98
CA VAL A 141 7.85 1.71 9.82
C VAL A 141 9.35 1.90 9.59
N GLU A 142 10.12 2.15 10.65
CA GLU A 142 11.58 2.28 10.57
C GLU A 142 12.24 0.99 10.08
N SER A 143 11.76 -0.17 10.51
CA SER A 143 12.31 -1.46 10.08
C SER A 143 12.05 -1.71 8.60
N VAL A 144 10.84 -1.42 8.12
CA VAL A 144 10.48 -1.52 6.70
C VAL A 144 11.29 -0.55 5.85
N CYS A 145 11.32 0.74 6.21
CA CYS A 145 12.12 1.72 5.48
C CYS A 145 13.62 1.45 5.58
N GLY A 146 14.09 0.82 6.66
CA GLY A 146 15.47 0.38 6.81
C GLY A 146 15.85 -0.68 5.80
N ALA A 147 14.93 -1.59 5.45
CA ALA A 147 15.13 -2.58 4.40
C ALA A 147 15.03 -1.97 3.00
N ASP A 148 13.96 -1.20 2.73
CA ASP A 148 13.70 -0.60 1.42
C ASP A 148 14.79 0.40 0.99
N LEU A 149 15.19 1.29 1.90
CA LEU A 149 16.21 2.32 1.64
C LEU A 149 17.64 1.81 1.89
N TRP A 150 17.84 0.51 2.09
CA TRP A 150 19.15 -0.13 2.33
C TRP A 150 19.93 0.45 3.52
N LYS A 151 19.24 0.91 4.57
CA LYS A 151 19.89 1.46 5.77
C LYS A 151 20.26 0.39 6.78
N PHE A 152 19.42 -0.62 6.96
CA PHE A 152 19.60 -1.73 7.92
C PHE A 152 20.08 -1.29 9.32
N ASN A 153 19.59 -0.14 9.79
CA ASN A 153 19.87 0.39 11.13
C ASN A 153 19.17 -0.40 12.25
N ARG A 154 18.27 -1.32 11.88
CA ARG A 154 17.50 -2.19 12.76
C ARG A 154 17.67 -3.64 12.31
N TYR A 155 17.80 -4.57 13.26
CA TYR A 155 17.96 -6.00 12.90
C TYR A 155 16.68 -6.57 12.28
N GLU A 156 15.54 -6.01 12.68
CA GLU A 156 14.20 -6.34 12.19
C GLU A 156 14.08 -6.08 10.69
N SER A 157 14.80 -5.09 10.14
CA SER A 157 14.80 -4.80 8.69
C SER A 157 15.17 -6.03 7.87
N ALA A 158 16.28 -6.71 8.22
CA ALA A 158 16.73 -7.89 7.51
C ALA A 158 15.79 -9.09 7.73
N PHE A 159 15.21 -9.19 8.93
CA PHE A 159 14.23 -10.23 9.23
C PHE A 159 12.94 -10.05 8.42
N LEU A 160 12.34 -8.87 8.42
CA LEU A 160 11.11 -8.55 7.69
C LEU A 160 11.30 -8.71 6.18
N PHE A 161 12.45 -8.29 5.64
CA PHE A 161 12.77 -8.49 4.23
C PHE A 161 12.74 -9.97 3.84
N ARG A 162 13.46 -10.82 4.59
CA ARG A 162 13.47 -12.27 4.36
C ARG A 162 12.11 -12.91 4.58
N TYR A 163 11.36 -12.47 5.58
CA TYR A 163 10.02 -13.00 5.86
C TYR A 163 9.06 -12.70 4.71
N ALA A 164 9.00 -11.45 4.25
CA ALA A 164 8.14 -11.05 3.16
C ALA A 164 8.52 -11.76 1.85
N ASP A 165 9.81 -11.92 1.58
CA ASP A 165 10.32 -12.55 0.34
C ASP A 165 10.47 -14.09 0.43
N ALA A 166 10.12 -14.70 1.58
CA ALA A 166 10.32 -16.14 1.80
C ALA A 166 9.65 -17.03 0.75
N LYS A 167 8.52 -16.58 0.16
CA LYS A 167 7.84 -17.26 -0.94
C LYS A 167 7.29 -16.25 -1.94
N ASN A 168 7.62 -16.44 -3.22
CA ASN A 168 7.15 -15.58 -4.30
C ASN A 168 5.73 -15.97 -4.80
N THR A 169 4.74 -16.08 -3.91
CA THR A 169 3.34 -16.35 -4.27
C THR A 169 2.39 -15.28 -3.72
N ASN A 170 1.25 -15.06 -4.36
CA ASN A 170 0.26 -14.11 -3.81
C ASN A 170 -0.36 -14.62 -2.52
N GLU A 171 -0.52 -15.95 -2.38
CA GLU A 171 -0.96 -16.57 -1.13
C GLU A 171 -0.05 -16.19 0.04
N TRP A 172 1.27 -16.25 -0.15
CA TRP A 172 2.23 -15.83 0.87
C TRP A 172 2.12 -14.33 1.17
N ARG A 173 1.99 -13.48 0.15
CA ARG A 173 1.82 -12.03 0.35
C ARG A 173 0.56 -11.70 1.14
N TYR A 174 -0.54 -12.43 0.91
CA TYR A 174 -1.74 -12.31 1.74
C TYR A 174 -1.51 -12.78 3.18
N ASN A 175 -0.71 -13.83 3.38
CA ASN A 175 -0.31 -14.26 4.72
C ASN A 175 0.49 -13.16 5.43
N VAL A 176 1.52 -12.62 4.79
CA VAL A 176 2.35 -11.52 5.32
C VAL A 176 1.50 -10.30 5.65
N LEU A 177 0.61 -9.87 4.75
CA LEU A 177 -0.36 -8.78 4.97
C LEU A 177 -1.20 -9.02 6.22
N LYS A 178 -1.74 -10.24 6.40
CA LYS A 178 -2.55 -10.59 7.58
C LYS A 178 -1.72 -10.59 8.85
N THR A 179 -0.52 -11.16 8.82
CA THR A 179 0.39 -11.18 9.96
C THR A 179 0.73 -9.76 10.39
N PHE A 180 1.12 -8.89 9.47
CA PHE A 180 1.45 -7.49 9.77
C PHE A 180 0.22 -6.72 10.27
N THR A 181 -0.95 -6.90 9.66
CA THR A 181 -2.18 -6.24 10.12
C THR A 181 -2.56 -6.69 11.53
N ASN A 182 -2.40 -7.98 11.86
CA ASN A 182 -2.66 -8.51 13.20
C ASN A 182 -1.64 -8.01 14.23
N TYR A 183 -0.35 -8.00 13.88
CA TYR A 183 0.70 -7.40 14.70
C TYR A 183 0.37 -5.95 15.07
N LEU A 184 0.00 -5.13 14.07
CA LEU A 184 -0.37 -3.72 14.27
C LEU A 184 -1.60 -3.55 15.17
N ARG A 185 -2.55 -4.50 15.15
CA ARG A 185 -3.76 -4.48 15.97
C ARG A 185 -3.53 -4.90 17.41
N ASN A 186 -2.67 -5.90 17.63
CA ASN A 186 -2.51 -6.54 18.94
C ASN A 186 -1.52 -5.81 19.85
N ARG A 187 -0.67 -4.91 19.32
CA ARG A 187 0.18 -3.90 20.02
C ARG A 187 1.06 -4.35 21.21
N ASP A 188 1.04 -5.61 21.62
CA ASP A 188 1.68 -6.11 22.85
C ASP A 188 2.85 -7.07 22.61
N HIS A 189 3.40 -7.11 21.39
CA HIS A 189 4.44 -8.06 21.04
C HIS A 189 5.60 -7.41 20.28
N ASP A 190 6.80 -7.96 20.49
CA ASP A 190 8.01 -7.68 19.71
C ASP A 190 7.75 -7.97 18.21
N LEU A 191 8.35 -7.22 17.29
CA LEU A 191 8.33 -7.52 15.84
C LEU A 191 8.80 -8.95 15.55
N LEU A 192 9.64 -9.52 16.42
CA LEU A 192 10.05 -10.93 16.32
C LEU A 192 8.92 -11.93 16.56
N SER A 193 7.79 -11.53 17.14
CA SER A 193 6.61 -12.39 17.33
C SER A 193 5.80 -12.61 16.05
N ILE A 194 6.27 -12.08 14.91
CA ILE A 194 5.67 -12.26 13.58
C ILE A 194 5.82 -13.73 13.09
N VAL A 195 6.62 -14.54 13.77
CA VAL A 195 6.82 -15.99 13.50
C VAL A 195 6.15 -16.86 14.55
#